data_AF-A0A0C9UNY4-F1
#
_entry.id   AF-A0A0C9UNY4-F1
#
_cell.length_a   1.000
_cell.length_b   1.000
_cell.length_c   1.000
_cell.angle_alpha   90.00
_cell.angle_beta   90.00
_cell.angle_gamma   90.00
#
_symmetry.space_group_name_H-M   'P 1'
#
loop_
_entity.id
_entity.type
_entity.pdbx_description
1 polymer ?
#
loop_
_entity_poly.entity_id
_entity_poly.type
_entity_poly.pdbx_seq_one_letter_code
_entity_poly.pdbx_strand_id
1 'polypeptide(L)'
;MSGSDPVDPYHNAIKPQFEARLSREYVALYNKHIRGNKLAHEFAIEEVRKNPIIIGFGVEQGPDIGKIEDIQIPVDGGEITLRIYRPTEAQATISAQGERLPPVHINFHGGGWVLGEIGNDESWIRRAIAATGCVVVDVGYRLAPEYPLPVAIDDSWISLQYVASHGEELGVDVKRISIGGWSAGGHISAVLSHRARDRGLSGNIVFALLAIPVCDAAALGTDLKVRPGTPFFAIFASPLILNTPCP
;
A
#
# COMPACT_ATOMS: atom_id res chain seq x y z
N MET A 1 16.61 -40.90 -5.46
CA MET A 1 16.63 -40.09 -6.70
C MET A 1 15.24 -39.51 -6.85
N SER A 2 15.00 -38.30 -6.33
CA SER A 2 13.71 -37.62 -6.45
C SER A 2 13.62 -37.02 -7.86
N GLY A 3 12.87 -37.66 -8.75
CA GLY A 3 12.47 -37.04 -10.00
C GLY A 3 11.60 -35.84 -9.69
N SER A 4 12.10 -34.64 -9.92
CA SER A 4 11.26 -33.45 -10.01
C SER A 4 10.33 -33.65 -11.19
N ASP A 5 9.02 -33.53 -10.97
CA ASP A 5 8.05 -33.46 -12.07
C ASP A 5 8.51 -32.44 -13.12
N PRO A 6 8.26 -32.69 -14.42
CA PRO A 6 8.60 -31.74 -15.46
C PRO A 6 7.89 -30.40 -15.17
N VAL A 7 8.68 -29.33 -15.07
CA VAL A 7 8.16 -27.97 -14.88
C VAL A 7 7.20 -27.66 -16.01
N ASP A 8 5.92 -27.44 -15.69
CA ASP A 8 4.91 -27.05 -16.68
C ASP A 8 5.38 -25.76 -17.38
N PRO A 9 5.62 -25.78 -18.71
CA PRO A 9 6.10 -24.61 -19.46
C PRO A 9 5.07 -23.46 -19.52
N TYR A 10 3.85 -23.70 -19.03
CA TYR A 10 2.77 -22.73 -18.85
C TYR A 10 2.54 -22.35 -17.38
N HIS A 11 3.34 -22.87 -16.44
CA HIS A 11 3.24 -22.45 -15.04
C HIS A 11 3.44 -20.95 -14.93
N ASN A 12 2.47 -20.28 -14.32
CA ASN A 12 2.45 -18.82 -14.17
C ASN A 12 2.67 -18.07 -15.51
N ALA A 13 2.12 -18.58 -16.61
CA ALA A 13 2.17 -17.94 -17.92
C ALA A 13 0.89 -17.13 -18.22
N ILE A 14 1.03 -16.07 -19.02
CA ILE A 14 -0.13 -15.40 -19.62
C ILE A 14 -0.84 -16.41 -20.52
N LYS A 15 -2.14 -16.62 -20.30
CA LYS A 15 -2.90 -17.56 -21.15
C LYS A 15 -3.05 -16.98 -22.56
N PRO A 16 -2.89 -17.78 -23.64
CA PRO A 16 -2.88 -17.28 -25.01
C PRO A 16 -4.10 -16.41 -25.39
N GLN A 17 -5.28 -16.72 -24.85
CA GLN A 17 -6.49 -15.95 -25.09
C GLN A 17 -6.47 -14.51 -24.56
N PHE A 18 -5.52 -14.19 -23.66
CA PHE A 18 -5.39 -12.85 -23.08
C PHE A 18 -4.25 -12.03 -23.71
N GLU A 19 -3.30 -12.66 -24.41
CA GLU A 19 -2.12 -11.97 -24.95
C GLU A 19 -2.50 -10.82 -25.88
N ALA A 20 -3.46 -11.03 -26.78
CA ALA A 20 -3.93 -10.00 -27.71
C ALA A 20 -4.65 -8.81 -27.03
N ARG A 21 -5.00 -8.93 -25.74
CA ARG A 21 -5.68 -7.89 -24.95
C ARG A 21 -4.73 -7.10 -24.05
N LEU A 22 -3.45 -7.48 -23.98
CA LEU A 22 -2.44 -6.87 -23.13
C LEU A 22 -1.46 -6.06 -23.98
N SER A 23 -0.81 -5.06 -23.37
CA SER A 23 0.24 -4.32 -24.08
C SER A 23 1.43 -5.23 -24.38
N ARG A 24 2.09 -4.99 -25.52
CA ARG A 24 3.24 -5.79 -25.95
C ARG A 24 4.37 -5.70 -24.93
N GLU A 25 4.55 -4.52 -24.35
CA GLU A 25 5.53 -4.21 -23.32
C GLU A 25 5.26 -5.01 -22.04
N TYR A 26 4.00 -5.08 -21.59
CA TYR A 26 3.62 -5.87 -20.41
C TYR A 26 3.84 -7.36 -20.65
N VAL A 27 3.40 -7.88 -21.81
CA VAL A 27 3.60 -9.30 -22.17
C VAL A 27 5.09 -9.65 -22.18
N ALA A 28 5.93 -8.78 -22.76
CA ALA A 28 7.37 -8.97 -22.79
C ALA A 28 7.99 -8.96 -21.37
N LEU A 29 7.60 -8.00 -20.53
CA LEU A 29 8.08 -7.90 -19.15
C LEU A 29 7.67 -9.13 -18.32
N TYR A 30 6.40 -9.53 -18.40
CA TYR A 30 5.86 -10.67 -17.68
C TYR A 30 6.55 -11.97 -18.11
N ASN A 31 6.68 -12.20 -19.43
CA ASN A 31 7.35 -13.39 -19.94
C ASN A 31 8.83 -13.46 -19.57
N LYS A 32 9.49 -12.31 -19.44
CA LYS A 32 10.90 -12.23 -19.04
C LYS A 32 11.13 -12.51 -17.55
N HIS A 33 10.21 -12.05 -16.69
CA HIS A 33 10.46 -11.99 -15.24
C HIS A 33 9.58 -12.90 -14.39
N ILE A 34 8.39 -13.30 -14.86
CA ILE A 34 7.38 -14.01 -14.06
C ILE A 34 7.06 -15.39 -14.61
N ARG A 35 7.04 -15.55 -15.95
CA ARG A 35 6.70 -16.83 -16.56
C ARG A 35 7.62 -17.95 -16.05
N GLY A 36 7.00 -19.06 -15.62
CA GLY A 36 7.70 -20.22 -15.06
C GLY A 36 8.05 -20.08 -13.57
N ASN A 37 7.93 -18.90 -12.97
CA ASN A 37 8.07 -18.74 -11.52
C ASN A 37 6.88 -19.34 -10.79
N LYS A 38 7.06 -19.64 -9.51
CA LYS A 38 5.95 -19.89 -8.59
C LYS A 38 4.91 -18.76 -8.66
N LEU A 39 3.64 -19.12 -8.56
CA LEU A 39 2.55 -18.17 -8.36
C LEU A 39 2.76 -17.48 -7.01
N ALA A 40 2.37 -16.21 -6.91
CA ALA A 40 2.56 -15.42 -5.69
C ALA A 40 1.97 -16.08 -4.43
N HIS A 41 0.92 -16.89 -4.57
CA HIS A 41 0.39 -17.67 -3.46
C HIS A 41 1.34 -18.77 -3.01
N GLU A 42 2.08 -19.43 -3.90
CA GLU A 42 2.94 -20.58 -3.58
C GLU A 42 4.20 -20.23 -2.77
N PHE A 43 4.46 -18.94 -2.51
CA PHE A 43 5.54 -18.49 -1.64
C PHE A 43 5.08 -18.34 -0.20
N ALA A 44 5.96 -18.63 0.76
CA ALA A 44 5.73 -18.27 2.15
C ALA A 44 5.80 -16.74 2.34
N ILE A 45 5.05 -16.21 3.31
CA ILE A 45 5.00 -14.78 3.60
C ILE A 45 6.42 -14.24 3.87
N GLU A 46 7.20 -14.97 4.64
CA GLU A 46 8.55 -14.59 5.05
C GLU A 46 9.53 -14.57 3.87
N GLU A 47 9.34 -15.43 2.87
CA GLU A 47 10.15 -15.40 1.64
C GLU A 47 9.88 -14.13 0.86
N VAL A 48 8.61 -13.76 0.71
CA VAL A 48 8.20 -12.55 -0.01
C VAL A 48 8.61 -11.29 0.76
N ARG A 49 8.42 -11.24 2.08
CA ARG A 49 8.84 -10.08 2.90
C ARG A 49 10.36 -9.87 2.86
N LYS A 50 11.16 -10.94 2.81
CA LYS A 50 12.63 -10.84 2.67
C LYS A 50 13.07 -10.36 1.29
N ASN A 51 12.32 -10.72 0.26
CA ASN A 51 12.65 -10.33 -1.11
C ASN A 51 11.38 -10.06 -1.93
N PRO A 52 10.78 -8.86 -1.80
CA PRO A 52 9.51 -8.54 -2.44
C PRO A 52 9.51 -8.67 -3.96
N ILE A 53 10.70 -8.57 -4.59
CA ILE A 53 10.84 -8.65 -6.04
C ILE A 53 10.46 -10.01 -6.63
N ILE A 54 10.45 -11.08 -5.82
CA ILE A 54 10.17 -12.45 -6.32
C ILE A 54 8.74 -12.63 -6.84
N ILE A 55 7.82 -11.76 -6.41
CA ILE A 55 6.43 -11.73 -6.90
C ILE A 55 6.12 -10.45 -7.71
N GLY A 56 7.14 -9.64 -8.02
CA GLY A 56 6.99 -8.32 -8.60
C GLY A 56 7.91 -8.07 -9.79
N PHE A 57 7.96 -6.81 -10.20
CA PHE A 57 8.85 -6.33 -11.25
C PHE A 57 9.77 -5.26 -10.67
N GLY A 58 10.95 -5.09 -11.26
CA GLY A 58 11.84 -3.98 -10.91
C GLY A 58 11.13 -2.64 -11.08
N VAL A 59 11.29 -1.76 -10.11
CA VAL A 59 10.84 -0.37 -10.18
C VAL A 59 12.03 0.52 -10.55
N GLU A 60 11.85 1.37 -11.55
CA GLU A 60 12.81 2.43 -11.82
C GLU A 60 12.85 3.38 -10.62
N GLN A 61 14.01 3.97 -10.33
CA GLN A 61 14.08 5.00 -9.30
C GLN A 61 13.22 6.22 -9.69
N GLY A 62 12.61 6.83 -8.68
CA GLY A 62 11.92 8.11 -8.86
C GLY A 62 12.93 9.27 -8.91
N PRO A 63 12.47 10.48 -9.26
CA PRO A 63 13.32 11.68 -9.24
C PRO A 63 13.83 12.01 -7.83
N ASP A 64 14.84 12.87 -7.77
CA ASP A 64 15.32 13.43 -6.51
C ASP A 64 14.26 14.29 -5.84
N ILE A 65 14.26 14.27 -4.51
CA ILE A 65 13.39 15.05 -3.64
C ILE A 65 14.23 15.73 -2.55
N GLY A 66 13.61 16.57 -1.73
CA GLY A 66 14.32 17.38 -0.74
C GLY A 66 14.84 16.58 0.45
N LYS A 67 13.94 15.97 1.22
CA LYS A 67 14.29 15.30 2.47
C LYS A 67 13.39 14.10 2.74
N ILE A 68 13.95 13.10 3.41
CA ILE A 68 13.23 11.95 3.97
C ILE A 68 13.52 11.93 5.47
N GLU A 69 12.48 11.82 6.29
CA GLU A 69 12.59 11.74 7.75
C GLU A 69 11.57 10.77 8.32
N ASP A 70 11.96 10.04 9.36
CA ASP A 70 11.08 9.09 10.04
C ASP A 70 10.69 9.66 11.41
N ILE A 71 9.42 9.50 11.77
CA ILE A 71 8.92 9.75 13.13
C ILE A 71 8.18 8.51 13.62
N GLN A 72 8.14 8.32 14.95
CA GLN A 72 7.31 7.30 15.59
C GLN A 72 6.05 7.97 16.13
N ILE A 73 4.90 7.31 15.96
CA ILE A 73 3.65 7.73 16.58
C ILE A 73 3.06 6.59 17.41
N PRO A 74 2.41 6.91 18.55
CA PRO A 74 1.75 5.90 19.37
C PRO A 74 0.49 5.37 18.69
N VAL A 75 0.28 4.06 18.80
CA VAL A 75 -0.96 3.36 18.40
C VAL A 75 -1.40 2.43 19.53
N ASP A 76 -2.57 1.81 19.40
CA ASP A 76 -3.01 0.85 20.40
C ASP A 76 -2.05 -0.35 20.51
N GLY A 77 -1.48 -0.55 21.69
CA GLY A 77 -0.53 -1.62 21.97
C GLY A 77 0.84 -1.48 21.30
N GLY A 78 1.26 -0.29 20.85
CA GLY A 78 2.60 -0.11 20.27
C GLY A 78 2.85 1.26 19.64
N GLU A 79 3.80 1.30 18.72
CA GLU A 79 4.14 2.46 17.90
C GLU A 79 4.25 2.04 16.44
N ILE A 80 4.00 2.98 15.52
CA ILE A 80 4.26 2.81 14.10
C ILE A 80 5.11 3.95 13.58
N THR A 81 5.89 3.67 12.54
CA THR A 81 6.68 4.66 11.83
C THR A 81 5.81 5.41 10.83
N LEU A 82 5.96 6.74 10.78
CA LEU A 82 5.58 7.54 9.62
C LEU A 82 6.87 8.03 8.95
N ARG A 83 7.01 7.76 7.64
CA ARG A 83 8.10 8.31 6.84
C ARG A 83 7.61 9.49 6.02
N ILE A 84 8.23 10.62 6.22
CA ILE A 84 7.84 11.89 5.62
C ILE A 84 8.81 12.22 4.50
N TYR A 85 8.31 12.23 3.28
CA TYR A 85 9.00 12.62 2.06
C TYR A 85 8.66 14.07 1.72
N ARG A 86 9.68 14.92 1.61
CA ARG A 86 9.52 16.37 1.41
C ARG A 86 10.01 16.81 0.02
N PRO A 87 9.29 17.73 -0.64
CA PRO A 87 9.75 18.32 -1.89
C PRO A 87 11.03 19.13 -1.68
N THR A 88 11.82 19.31 -2.75
CA THR A 88 12.82 20.39 -2.80
C THR A 88 12.14 21.75 -2.77
N GLU A 89 12.88 22.82 -2.49
CA GLU A 89 12.33 24.19 -2.57
C GLU A 89 11.67 24.47 -3.92
N ALA A 90 12.32 24.05 -5.01
CA ALA A 90 11.79 24.21 -6.37
C ALA A 90 10.47 23.43 -6.56
N GLN A 91 10.40 22.18 -6.11
CA GLN A 91 9.17 21.37 -6.18
C GLN A 91 8.06 21.96 -5.31
N ALA A 92 8.38 22.49 -4.12
CA ALA A 92 7.40 23.07 -3.21
C ALA A 92 6.67 24.28 -3.84
N THR A 93 7.30 24.98 -4.79
CA THR A 93 6.64 26.09 -5.52
C THR A 93 5.42 25.65 -6.33
N ILE A 94 5.35 24.38 -6.75
CA ILE A 94 4.23 23.82 -7.53
C ILE A 94 2.92 23.89 -6.73
N SER A 95 2.98 23.61 -5.43
CA SER A 95 1.82 23.60 -4.53
C SER A 95 1.60 24.92 -3.81
N ALA A 96 2.53 25.86 -3.96
CA ALA A 96 2.65 27.02 -3.09
C ALA A 96 1.42 27.93 -3.09
N GLN A 97 0.66 28.08 -4.18
CA GLN A 97 -0.66 28.76 -4.27
C GLN A 97 -0.94 29.99 -3.34
N GLY A 98 0.08 30.74 -2.91
CA GLY A 98 -0.04 31.78 -1.87
C GLY A 98 -0.17 31.28 -0.41
N GLU A 99 -0.15 29.96 -0.20
CA GLU A 99 -0.24 29.28 1.08
C GLU A 99 1.13 29.11 1.76
N ARG A 100 1.13 29.15 3.09
CA ARG A 100 2.36 29.04 3.90
C ARG A 100 2.90 27.61 3.96
N LEU A 101 2.03 26.60 3.97
CA LEU A 101 2.40 25.19 4.14
C LEU A 101 1.96 24.37 2.91
N PRO A 102 2.77 23.41 2.45
CA PRO A 102 2.40 22.53 1.34
C PRO A 102 1.24 21.60 1.70
N PRO A 103 0.42 21.16 0.73
CA PRO A 103 -0.55 20.10 0.95
C PRO A 103 0.15 18.79 1.31
N VAL A 104 -0.59 17.86 1.91
CA VAL A 104 -0.08 16.56 2.32
C VAL A 104 -0.85 15.41 1.68
N HIS A 105 -0.11 14.41 1.21
CA HIS A 105 -0.65 13.12 0.83
C HIS A 105 -0.26 12.07 1.87
N ILE A 106 -1.23 11.33 2.39
CA ILE A 106 -0.97 10.20 3.29
C ILE A 106 -1.07 8.92 2.47
N ASN A 107 0.07 8.27 2.27
CA ASN A 107 0.19 7.04 1.48
C ASN A 107 0.03 5.81 2.39
N PHE A 108 -0.74 4.85 1.91
CA PHE A 108 -0.86 3.52 2.49
C PHE A 108 -0.43 2.51 1.43
N HIS A 109 0.62 1.74 1.70
CA HIS A 109 1.13 0.80 0.71
C HIS A 109 0.15 -0.35 0.41
N GLY A 110 0.30 -0.98 -0.75
CA GLY A 110 -0.39 -2.22 -1.10
C GLY A 110 0.25 -3.47 -0.47
N GLY A 111 -0.29 -4.65 -0.76
CA GLY A 111 0.28 -5.93 -0.26
C GLY A 111 -0.68 -6.80 0.53
N GLY A 112 -2.00 -6.57 0.39
CA GLY A 112 -3.01 -7.44 1.00
C GLY A 112 -2.98 -7.45 2.52
N TRP A 113 -2.60 -6.33 3.15
CA TRP A 113 -2.46 -6.17 4.60
C TRP A 113 -1.42 -7.11 5.24
N VAL A 114 -0.67 -7.86 4.43
CA VAL A 114 0.26 -8.92 4.88
C VAL A 114 1.68 -8.63 4.40
N LEU A 115 1.81 -8.07 3.20
CA LEU A 115 3.07 -7.73 2.56
C LEU A 115 3.24 -6.21 2.48
N GLY A 116 4.47 -5.84 2.18
CA GLY A 116 4.90 -4.47 1.99
C GLY A 116 5.52 -3.87 3.23
N GLU A 117 6.06 -2.68 3.05
CA GLU A 117 6.68 -1.88 4.08
C GLU A 117 6.74 -0.42 3.62
N ILE A 118 7.12 0.47 4.52
CA ILE A 118 7.42 1.86 4.17
C ILE A 118 8.49 1.90 3.08
N GLY A 119 8.28 2.74 2.08
CA GLY A 119 9.20 2.92 0.96
C GLY A 119 8.97 1.95 -0.20
N ASN A 120 8.07 0.97 -0.08
CA ASN A 120 7.67 0.14 -1.23
C ASN A 120 7.15 0.98 -2.40
N ASP A 121 6.43 2.06 -2.09
CA ASP A 121 5.87 2.97 -3.08
C ASP A 121 6.82 4.15 -3.39
N GLU A 122 8.07 4.14 -2.91
CA GLU A 122 8.97 5.30 -2.95
C GLU A 122 9.17 5.87 -4.36
N SER A 123 9.29 5.00 -5.39
CA SER A 123 9.41 5.46 -6.78
C SER A 123 8.20 6.28 -7.21
N TRP A 124 6.99 5.84 -6.85
CA TRP A 124 5.76 6.58 -7.13
C TRP A 124 5.68 7.85 -6.27
N ILE A 125 5.96 7.76 -4.97
CA ILE A 125 5.96 8.89 -4.02
C ILE A 125 6.84 10.03 -4.55
N ARG A 126 8.07 9.72 -4.97
CA ARG A 126 9.00 10.70 -5.55
C ARG A 126 8.42 11.38 -6.79
N ARG A 127 7.77 10.62 -7.68
CA ARG A 127 7.11 11.18 -8.88
C ARG A 127 5.90 12.03 -8.52
N ALA A 128 5.12 11.62 -7.52
CA ALA A 128 3.99 12.40 -7.01
C ALA A 128 4.46 13.73 -6.43
N ILE A 129 5.51 13.73 -5.60
CA ILE A 129 6.13 14.94 -5.05
C ILE A 129 6.65 15.84 -6.16
N ALA A 130 7.39 15.29 -7.13
CA ALA A 130 7.92 16.07 -8.25
C ALA A 130 6.82 16.71 -9.11
N ALA A 131 5.67 16.05 -9.25
CA ALA A 131 4.55 16.54 -10.06
C ALA A 131 3.64 17.53 -9.30
N THR A 132 3.56 17.43 -7.97
CA THR A 132 2.55 18.15 -7.18
C THR A 132 3.13 19.14 -6.18
N GLY A 133 4.39 18.98 -5.78
CA GLY A 133 5.00 19.75 -4.70
C GLY A 133 4.38 19.50 -3.33
N CYS A 134 3.64 18.40 -3.14
CA CYS A 134 3.11 18.02 -1.83
C CYS A 134 4.17 17.36 -0.94
N VAL A 135 3.92 17.34 0.36
CA VAL A 135 4.59 16.43 1.29
C VAL A 135 3.86 15.09 1.24
N VAL A 136 4.59 13.97 1.26
CA VAL A 136 4.00 12.64 1.38
C VAL A 136 4.36 12.03 2.72
N VAL A 137 3.37 11.54 3.45
CA VAL A 137 3.52 10.78 4.69
C VAL A 137 3.19 9.32 4.39
N ASP A 138 4.21 8.47 4.34
CA ASP A 138 4.06 7.03 4.11
C ASP A 138 3.91 6.29 5.45
N VAL A 139 2.85 5.49 5.56
CA VAL A 139 2.42 4.91 6.83
C VAL A 139 2.86 3.46 6.96
N GLY A 140 3.67 3.17 7.97
CA GLY A 140 4.08 1.79 8.31
C GLY A 140 3.07 1.08 9.19
N TYR A 141 1.83 0.93 8.71
CA TYR A 141 0.76 0.26 9.45
C TYR A 141 1.12 -1.21 9.71
N ARG A 142 0.66 -1.77 10.83
CA ARG A 142 1.00 -3.14 11.20
C ARG A 142 0.28 -4.17 10.31
N LEU A 143 0.98 -5.27 10.04
CA LEU A 143 0.57 -6.27 9.05
C LEU A 143 0.07 -7.56 9.69
N ALA A 144 -0.89 -8.19 9.03
CA ALA A 144 -1.29 -9.56 9.28
C ALA A 144 -0.18 -10.54 8.79
N PRO A 145 -0.10 -11.76 9.34
CA PRO A 145 -0.98 -12.34 10.36
C PRO A 145 -0.67 -11.91 11.80
N GLU A 146 0.44 -11.21 12.05
CA GLU A 146 0.84 -10.78 13.39
C GLU A 146 -0.16 -9.79 14.01
N TYR A 147 -0.70 -8.91 13.16
CA TYR A 147 -1.72 -7.93 13.51
C TYR A 147 -2.90 -8.06 12.53
N PRO A 148 -3.86 -8.95 12.82
CA PRO A 148 -5.03 -9.17 11.97
C PRO A 148 -5.87 -7.89 11.79
N LEU A 149 -6.69 -7.83 10.74
CA LEU A 149 -7.66 -6.75 10.61
C LEU A 149 -8.62 -6.75 11.82
N PRO A 150 -9.01 -5.57 12.36
CA PRO A 150 -8.90 -4.24 11.75
C PRO A 150 -7.61 -3.45 12.06
N VAL A 151 -6.57 -4.04 12.66
CA VAL A 151 -5.39 -3.28 13.16
C VAL A 151 -4.76 -2.36 12.10
N ALA A 152 -4.53 -2.85 10.88
CA ALA A 152 -4.00 -2.02 9.79
C ALA A 152 -4.86 -0.77 9.50
N ILE A 153 -6.19 -0.89 9.59
CA ILE A 153 -7.13 0.22 9.38
C ILE A 153 -7.10 1.18 10.57
N ASP A 154 -7.02 0.66 11.79
CA ASP A 154 -6.97 1.47 13.00
C ASP A 154 -5.65 2.25 13.11
N ASP A 155 -4.51 1.62 12.83
CA ASP A 155 -3.20 2.27 12.70
C ASP A 155 -3.21 3.38 11.66
N SER A 156 -3.79 3.10 10.50
CA SER A 156 -3.93 4.07 9.41
C SER A 156 -4.84 5.24 9.79
N TRP A 157 -5.92 4.98 10.53
CA TRP A 157 -6.81 6.01 11.05
C TRP A 157 -6.10 6.89 12.08
N ILE A 158 -5.35 6.30 13.02
CA ILE A 158 -4.56 7.03 14.01
C ILE A 158 -3.51 7.91 13.31
N SER A 159 -2.87 7.40 12.25
CA SER A 159 -1.92 8.15 11.43
C SER A 159 -2.56 9.36 10.75
N LEU A 160 -3.73 9.18 10.14
CA LEU A 160 -4.50 10.28 9.55
C LEU A 160 -4.90 11.33 10.59
N GLN A 161 -5.37 10.90 11.76
CA GLN A 161 -5.69 11.82 12.85
C GLN A 161 -4.45 12.58 13.33
N TYR A 162 -3.33 11.89 13.49
CA TYR A 162 -2.06 12.49 13.91
C TYR A 162 -1.62 13.58 12.94
N VAL A 163 -1.61 13.30 11.63
CA VAL A 163 -1.29 14.32 10.61
C VAL A 163 -2.28 15.49 10.65
N ALA A 164 -3.57 15.20 10.80
CA ALA A 164 -4.62 16.21 10.85
C ALA A 164 -4.57 17.10 12.10
N SER A 165 -3.94 16.66 13.20
CA SER A 165 -3.80 17.44 14.45
C SER A 165 -2.42 18.08 14.63
N HIS A 166 -1.38 17.57 13.96
CA HIS A 166 0.00 18.05 14.10
C HIS A 166 0.53 18.74 12.82
N GLY A 167 -0.36 19.29 12.00
CA GLY A 167 -0.01 19.91 10.71
C GLY A 167 1.10 20.96 10.79
N GLU A 168 1.06 21.86 11.79
CA GLU A 168 2.09 22.89 11.97
C GLU A 168 3.46 22.29 12.32
N GLU A 169 3.50 21.28 13.20
CA GLU A 169 4.72 20.57 13.58
C GLU A 169 5.31 19.80 12.39
N LEU A 170 4.45 19.17 11.60
CA LEU A 170 4.84 18.42 10.41
C LEU A 170 5.16 19.33 9.21
N GLY A 171 4.86 20.63 9.31
CA GLY A 171 5.04 21.62 8.25
C GLY A 171 4.11 21.38 7.04
N VAL A 172 2.87 20.99 7.27
CA VAL A 172 1.89 20.68 6.22
C VAL A 172 0.54 21.37 6.44
N ASP A 173 -0.16 21.64 5.33
CA ASP A 173 -1.50 22.21 5.34
C ASP A 173 -2.58 21.13 5.49
N VAL A 174 -3.14 21.03 6.70
CA VAL A 174 -4.20 20.07 7.04
C VAL A 174 -5.56 20.40 6.43
N LYS A 175 -5.71 21.54 5.74
CA LYS A 175 -6.92 21.84 4.93
C LYS A 175 -6.87 21.23 3.54
N ARG A 176 -5.70 20.76 3.12
CA ARG A 176 -5.44 20.14 1.81
C ARG A 176 -4.81 18.75 1.99
N ILE A 177 -5.52 17.87 2.71
CA ILE A 177 -5.11 16.48 2.90
C ILE A 177 -5.61 15.66 1.71
N SER A 178 -4.75 14.84 1.15
CA SER A 178 -5.16 13.71 0.32
C SER A 178 -4.74 12.41 0.97
N ILE A 179 -5.47 11.34 0.70
CA ILE A 179 -5.14 9.98 1.16
C ILE A 179 -5.10 9.04 -0.02
N GLY A 180 -4.32 7.97 0.03
CA GLY A 180 -4.27 7.05 -1.10
C GLY A 180 -3.37 5.85 -0.97
N GLY A 181 -3.51 4.96 -1.95
CA GLY A 181 -2.66 3.78 -2.06
C GLY A 181 -3.15 2.80 -3.12
N TRP A 182 -2.37 1.72 -3.30
CA TRP A 182 -2.66 0.64 -4.22
C TRP A 182 -3.30 -0.54 -3.50
N SER A 183 -4.28 -1.19 -4.12
CA SER A 183 -4.83 -2.46 -3.64
C SER A 183 -5.35 -2.36 -2.19
N ALA A 184 -4.68 -3.00 -1.23
CA ALA A 184 -4.98 -2.89 0.20
C ALA A 184 -4.90 -1.45 0.73
N GLY A 185 -3.96 -0.64 0.25
CA GLY A 185 -3.85 0.78 0.58
C GLY A 185 -5.01 1.61 0.01
N GLY A 186 -5.48 1.25 -1.18
CA GLY A 186 -6.70 1.82 -1.75
C GLY A 186 -7.94 1.46 -0.94
N HIS A 187 -8.03 0.22 -0.44
CA HIS A 187 -9.09 -0.18 0.50
C HIS A 187 -9.04 0.64 1.79
N ILE A 188 -7.87 0.74 2.44
CA ILE A 188 -7.67 1.56 3.64
C ILE A 188 -8.17 2.98 3.38
N SER A 189 -7.75 3.59 2.27
CA SER A 189 -8.14 4.96 1.88
C SER A 189 -9.66 5.13 1.71
N ALA A 190 -10.34 4.15 1.10
CA ALA A 190 -11.79 4.15 0.97
C ALA A 190 -12.48 4.08 2.35
N VAL A 191 -12.03 3.19 3.22
CA VAL A 191 -12.56 3.04 4.60
C VAL A 191 -12.32 4.32 5.42
N LEU A 192 -11.13 4.90 5.36
CA LEU A 192 -10.81 6.13 6.10
C LEU A 192 -11.62 7.33 5.58
N SER A 193 -11.93 7.40 4.28
CA SER A 193 -12.81 8.44 3.73
C SER A 193 -14.20 8.39 4.39
N HIS A 194 -14.77 7.19 4.52
CA HIS A 194 -16.04 7.00 5.24
C HIS A 194 -15.89 7.31 6.73
N ARG A 195 -14.83 6.82 7.37
CA ARG A 195 -14.58 7.04 8.80
C ARG A 195 -14.42 8.52 9.14
N ALA A 196 -13.75 9.30 8.29
CA ALA A 196 -13.61 10.75 8.42
C ALA A 196 -14.95 11.48 8.28
N ARG A 197 -15.79 11.08 7.31
CA ARG A 197 -17.15 11.62 7.15
C ARG A 197 -18.01 11.33 8.39
N ASP A 198 -17.96 10.10 8.89
CA ASP A 198 -18.90 9.61 9.91
C ASP A 198 -18.49 10.01 11.34
N ARG A 199 -17.18 10.09 11.62
CA ARG A 199 -16.65 10.41 12.96
C ARG A 199 -16.13 11.85 13.07
N GLY A 200 -15.99 12.54 11.95
CA GLY A 200 -15.29 13.82 11.87
C GLY A 200 -13.77 13.65 11.85
N LEU A 201 -13.10 14.59 11.19
CA LEU A 201 -11.64 14.74 11.15
C LEU A 201 -11.33 16.23 11.38
N SER A 202 -10.27 16.55 12.12
CA SER A 202 -9.86 17.93 12.36
C SER A 202 -9.29 18.63 11.11
N GLY A 203 -8.82 17.84 10.14
CA GLY A 203 -8.37 18.26 8.82
C GLY A 203 -9.39 17.93 7.73
N ASN A 204 -9.08 18.36 6.50
CA ASN A 204 -9.99 18.23 5.36
C ASN A 204 -9.37 17.34 4.27
N ILE A 205 -9.98 16.17 4.04
CA ILE A 205 -9.62 15.29 2.93
C ILE A 205 -10.25 15.87 1.65
N VAL A 206 -9.41 16.38 0.76
CA VAL A 206 -9.84 16.98 -0.53
C VAL A 206 -9.75 16.00 -1.70
N PHE A 207 -9.03 14.88 -1.53
CA PHE A 207 -8.82 13.89 -2.57
C PHE A 207 -8.49 12.50 -2.01
N ALA A 208 -9.00 11.45 -2.63
CA ALA A 208 -8.68 10.06 -2.31
C ALA A 208 -8.20 9.32 -3.57
N LEU A 209 -6.95 8.83 -3.57
CA LEU A 209 -6.40 8.00 -4.63
C LEU A 209 -6.69 6.53 -4.34
N LEU A 210 -7.70 5.98 -5.03
CA LEU A 210 -8.08 4.58 -4.91
C LEU A 210 -7.53 3.80 -6.12
N ALA A 211 -6.25 3.43 -6.08
CA ALA A 211 -5.62 2.69 -7.17
C ALA A 211 -5.88 1.19 -7.01
N ILE A 212 -6.64 0.59 -7.95
CA ILE A 212 -7.05 -0.83 -7.96
C ILE A 212 -7.52 -1.34 -6.57
N PRO A 213 -8.42 -0.63 -5.88
CA PRO A 213 -8.73 -0.90 -4.49
C PRO A 213 -9.45 -2.24 -4.32
N VAL A 214 -9.22 -2.91 -3.19
CA VAL A 214 -10.14 -3.95 -2.72
C VAL A 214 -11.37 -3.25 -2.14
N CYS A 215 -12.57 -3.54 -2.65
CA CYS A 215 -13.81 -2.89 -2.17
C CYS A 215 -14.92 -3.87 -1.82
N ASP A 216 -14.75 -5.16 -2.10
CA ASP A 216 -15.76 -6.17 -1.84
C ASP A 216 -15.08 -7.49 -1.47
N ALA A 217 -15.45 -8.04 -0.31
CA ALA A 217 -14.98 -9.32 0.18
C ALA A 217 -15.95 -10.47 -0.14
N ALA A 218 -17.08 -10.22 -0.81
CA ALA A 218 -18.07 -11.25 -1.14
C ALA A 218 -17.51 -12.37 -2.04
N ALA A 219 -16.45 -12.10 -2.80
CA ALA A 219 -15.75 -13.10 -3.60
C ALA A 219 -14.78 -13.99 -2.78
N LEU A 220 -14.57 -13.67 -1.50
CA LEU A 220 -13.62 -14.30 -0.60
C LEU A 220 -14.43 -15.13 0.43
N GLY A 221 -14.51 -16.45 0.23
CA GLY A 221 -15.35 -17.33 1.05
C GLY A 221 -15.04 -17.25 2.56
N THR A 222 -16.06 -17.36 3.40
CA THR A 222 -15.98 -17.08 4.86
C THR A 222 -15.37 -18.20 5.72
N ASP A 223 -14.95 -19.33 5.15
CA ASP A 223 -14.62 -20.56 5.90
C ASP A 223 -13.15 -21.01 5.81
N LEU A 224 -12.22 -20.13 5.47
CA LEU A 224 -10.82 -20.52 5.23
C LEU A 224 -9.93 -20.45 6.48
N LYS A 225 -9.80 -21.55 7.22
CA LYS A 225 -8.81 -21.67 8.32
C LYS A 225 -7.37 -21.57 7.78
N VAL A 226 -6.64 -20.49 8.10
CA VAL A 226 -5.21 -20.35 7.79
C VAL A 226 -4.39 -21.23 8.74
N ARG A 227 -3.56 -22.11 8.17
CA ARG A 227 -2.59 -22.95 8.88
C ARG A 227 -1.18 -22.35 8.78
N PRO A 228 -0.23 -22.69 9.67
CA PRO A 228 1.18 -22.37 9.46
C PRO A 228 1.66 -22.86 8.08
N GLY A 229 2.35 -22.00 7.32
CA GLY A 229 2.80 -22.30 5.94
C GLY A 229 1.73 -22.13 4.86
N THR A 230 0.61 -21.47 5.16
CA THR A 230 -0.47 -21.23 4.18
C THR A 230 -0.04 -20.21 3.11
N PRO A 231 -0.26 -20.52 1.82
CA PRO A 231 0.07 -19.64 0.69
C PRO A 231 -0.61 -18.25 0.76
N PHE A 232 0.10 -17.20 0.33
CA PHE A 232 -0.29 -15.77 0.47
C PHE A 232 -1.75 -15.45 0.08
N PHE A 233 -2.28 -16.03 -1.00
CA PHE A 233 -3.66 -15.75 -1.44
C PHE A 233 -4.75 -16.35 -0.55
N ALA A 234 -4.44 -17.41 0.21
CA ALA A 234 -5.41 -17.97 1.15
C ALA A 234 -5.61 -17.09 2.40
N ILE A 235 -4.74 -16.10 2.63
CA ILE A 235 -4.89 -15.12 3.72
C ILE A 235 -5.88 -14.03 3.36
N PHE A 236 -5.92 -13.58 2.09
CA PHE A 236 -6.95 -12.65 1.60
C PHE A 236 -8.36 -13.17 1.84
N ALA A 237 -8.55 -14.48 1.79
CA ALA A 237 -9.84 -15.12 1.91
C ALA A 237 -10.11 -15.75 3.30
N SER A 238 -9.23 -15.51 4.28
CA SER A 238 -9.33 -16.12 5.61
C SER A 238 -10.22 -15.32 6.58
N PRO A 239 -10.93 -15.97 7.52
CA PRO A 239 -11.58 -15.34 8.68
C PRO A 239 -10.64 -14.48 9.53
N LEU A 240 -9.31 -14.59 9.37
CA LEU A 240 -8.33 -13.69 9.97
C LEU A 240 -8.49 -12.22 9.52
N ILE A 241 -9.13 -11.98 8.38
CA ILE A 241 -9.48 -10.64 7.87
C ILE A 241 -10.88 -10.19 8.34
N LEU A 242 -11.73 -11.13 8.76
CA LEU A 242 -13.16 -10.92 9.01
C LEU A 242 -13.58 -11.10 10.47
N ASN A 243 -12.64 -11.08 11.43
CA ASN A 243 -13.00 -11.28 12.85
C ASN A 243 -13.65 -10.03 13.50
N THR A 244 -14.38 -9.23 12.73
CA THR A 244 -15.41 -8.32 13.23
C THR A 244 -16.77 -8.94 12.96
N PRO A 245 -17.56 -9.30 13.99
CA PRO A 245 -18.98 -9.55 13.78
C PRO A 245 -19.58 -8.29 13.15
N CYS A 246 -20.10 -8.42 11.93
CA CYS A 246 -20.88 -7.37 11.30
C CYS A 246 -22.14 -7.14 12.17
N PRO A 247 -22.44 -5.92 12.62
CA PRO A 247 -23.68 -5.62 13.35
C PRO A 247 -24.93 -5.83 12.48
#